data_AF-A0A7S2N2W0-F1
#
_entry.id   AF-A0A7S2N2W0-F1
#
_cell.length_a   1.000
_cell.length_b   1.000
_cell.length_c   1.000
_cell.angle_alpha   90.00
_cell.angle_beta   90.00
_cell.angle_gamma   90.00
#
_symmetry.space_group_name_H-M   'P 1'
#
loop_
_entity.id
_entity.type
_entity.pdbx_description
1 polymer ?
#
loop_
_entity_poly.entity_id
_entity_poly.type
_entity_poly.pdbx_seq_one_letter_code
_entity_poly.pdbx_strand_id
1 'polypeptide(L)'
;RTLPARARVPARARARGSPRKSFAFSLSDWMPLKLAVFDFDRTLSACHLYHALAGGDGGIFAPAPFARTERGQLARLAELDELPEYREGGFAVAAFGGAERVAQVHGMLGELFESGVECVVCSRGLAGPIRRTLDHVGLLGRFTHVFANVGSGVKPTDYEMALPSHMPKEEDRRYLSEPGSVRCGPSKGRRVARLLKERGITRHEAVFVDDTPQEIASARGACITILVQPPQGQESACGMCAREMDLLRRLLAGPAHVPSPCRP
;
A
#
# COMPACT_ATOMS: atom_id res chain seq x y z
N ARG A 1 -17.95 62.83 16.27
CA ARG A 1 -16.93 61.74 16.27
C ARG A 1 -16.75 61.27 14.84
N THR A 2 -15.70 61.77 14.21
CA THR A 2 -15.33 61.63 12.81
C THR A 2 -14.60 60.30 12.57
N LEU A 3 -15.02 59.53 11.55
CA LEU A 3 -14.33 58.33 11.08
C LEU A 3 -13.22 58.72 10.09
N PRO A 4 -12.00 58.14 10.17
CA PRO A 4 -10.94 58.45 9.22
C PRO A 4 -11.04 57.63 7.92
N ALA A 5 -10.52 58.26 6.87
CA ALA A 5 -10.58 57.87 5.47
C ALA A 5 -9.82 56.57 5.13
N ARG A 6 -10.38 55.81 4.18
CA ARG A 6 -9.80 54.59 3.60
C ARG A 6 -8.58 54.92 2.73
N ALA A 7 -7.45 54.28 3.03
CA ALA A 7 -6.25 54.29 2.18
C ALA A 7 -6.44 53.45 0.92
N ARG A 8 -6.15 54.03 -0.25
CA ARG A 8 -6.11 53.36 -1.56
C ARG A 8 -4.84 52.50 -1.68
N VAL A 9 -5.02 51.22 -1.99
CA VAL A 9 -3.94 50.29 -2.34
C VAL A 9 -3.59 50.47 -3.83
N PRO A 10 -2.30 50.58 -4.21
CA PRO A 10 -1.90 50.73 -5.61
C PRO A 10 -2.01 49.42 -6.39
N ALA A 11 -2.53 49.52 -7.61
CA ALA A 11 -2.65 48.45 -8.58
C ALA A 11 -1.25 47.92 -8.97
N ARG A 12 -0.97 46.65 -8.68
CA ARG A 12 0.25 45.96 -9.10
C ARG A 12 0.15 45.47 -10.53
N ALA A 13 1.25 45.69 -11.25
CA ALA A 13 1.47 45.49 -12.66
C ALA A 13 1.35 44.03 -13.12
N ARG A 14 0.96 43.89 -14.39
CA ARG A 14 0.76 42.67 -15.17
C ARG A 14 1.98 41.74 -15.12
N ALA A 15 1.77 40.50 -14.69
CA ALA A 15 2.73 39.42 -14.82
C ALA A 15 2.91 39.02 -16.29
N ARG A 16 4.15 39.03 -16.77
CA ARG A 16 4.56 38.54 -18.09
C ARG A 16 4.37 37.02 -18.13
N GLY A 17 3.62 36.55 -19.13
CA GLY A 17 3.41 35.11 -19.37
C GLY A 17 4.73 34.41 -19.67
N SER A 18 5.13 33.51 -18.78
CA SER A 18 6.24 32.59 -19.02
C SER A 18 5.77 31.52 -20.03
N PRO A 19 6.50 31.27 -21.11
CA PRO A 19 6.12 30.26 -22.10
C PRO A 19 6.11 28.89 -21.43
N ARG A 20 4.93 28.27 -21.37
CA ARG A 20 4.77 26.86 -20.99
C ARG A 20 5.54 26.03 -22.01
N LYS A 21 6.77 25.64 -21.68
CA LYS A 21 7.52 24.62 -22.43
C LYS A 21 6.68 23.35 -22.38
N SER A 22 6.02 23.04 -23.49
CA SER A 22 5.39 21.75 -23.72
C SER A 22 6.50 20.70 -23.75
N PHE A 23 6.67 19.98 -22.65
CA PHE A 23 7.46 18.75 -22.63
C PHE A 23 6.68 17.70 -23.42
N ALA A 24 6.82 17.72 -24.74
CA ALA A 24 6.40 16.62 -25.59
C ALA A 24 7.33 15.44 -25.27
N PHE A 25 6.86 14.53 -24.43
CA PHE A 25 7.55 13.29 -24.10
C PHE A 25 7.39 12.34 -25.30
N SER A 26 8.50 11.83 -25.84
CA SER A 26 8.44 10.84 -26.91
C SER A 26 7.94 9.51 -26.34
N LEU A 27 6.98 8.87 -27.03
CA LEU A 27 6.48 7.55 -26.68
C LEU A 27 7.57 6.45 -26.76
N SER A 28 8.73 6.75 -27.37
CA SER A 28 9.90 5.86 -27.44
C SER A 28 10.72 5.78 -26.14
N ASP A 29 10.49 6.68 -25.16
CA ASP A 29 11.30 6.75 -23.94
C ASP A 29 10.66 6.01 -22.74
N TRP A 30 9.60 5.24 -22.99
CA TRP A 30 8.95 4.47 -21.93
C TRP A 30 9.74 3.19 -21.68
N MET A 31 10.45 3.16 -20.55
CA MET A 31 11.20 2.00 -20.09
C MET A 31 10.28 0.96 -19.43
N PRO A 32 10.60 -0.34 -19.53
CA PRO A 32 9.81 -1.39 -18.90
C PRO A 32 9.74 -1.17 -17.38
N LEU A 33 8.59 -1.50 -16.79
CA LEU A 33 8.40 -1.45 -15.35
C LEU A 33 9.41 -2.40 -14.68
N LYS A 34 10.09 -1.92 -13.63
CA LYS A 34 11.08 -2.69 -12.84
C LYS A 34 10.70 -2.83 -11.37
N LEU A 35 9.90 -1.90 -10.85
CA LEU A 35 9.51 -1.87 -9.43
C LEU A 35 8.04 -1.49 -9.26
N ALA A 36 7.32 -2.27 -8.48
CA ALA A 36 5.99 -1.96 -7.99
C ALA A 36 6.01 -1.88 -6.45
N VAL A 37 5.65 -0.72 -5.92
CA VAL A 37 5.53 -0.50 -4.48
C VAL A 37 4.05 -0.39 -4.13
N PHE A 38 3.60 -1.20 -3.17
CA PHE A 38 2.21 -1.25 -2.75
C PHE A 38 2.08 -0.79 -1.30
N ASP A 39 1.06 -0.01 -1.01
CA ASP A 39 0.52 0.00 0.33
C ASP A 39 -0.18 -1.33 0.66
N PHE A 40 -0.38 -1.58 1.95
CA PHE A 40 -1.09 -2.75 2.42
C PHE A 40 -2.57 -2.48 2.65
N ASP A 41 -2.89 -1.64 3.66
CA ASP A 41 -4.24 -1.40 4.13
C ASP A 41 -5.10 -0.72 3.05
N ARG A 42 -6.30 -1.25 2.79
CA ARG A 42 -7.20 -0.78 1.71
C ARG A 42 -6.53 -0.64 0.33
N THR A 43 -5.43 -1.35 0.11
CA THR A 43 -4.73 -1.39 -1.17
C THR A 43 -4.54 -2.86 -1.58
N LEU A 44 -3.68 -3.60 -0.87
CA LEU A 44 -3.60 -5.05 -1.03
C LEU A 44 -4.73 -5.74 -0.27
N SER A 45 -4.90 -5.43 1.02
CA SER A 45 -6.06 -5.85 1.80
C SER A 45 -7.29 -5.01 1.43
N ALA A 46 -8.47 -5.55 1.73
CA ALA A 46 -9.73 -4.81 1.63
C ALA A 46 -10.04 -3.97 2.88
N CYS A 47 -9.31 -4.18 3.98
CA CYS A 47 -9.55 -3.57 5.28
C CYS A 47 -8.31 -2.86 5.84
N HIS A 48 -8.51 -2.06 6.90
CA HIS A 48 -7.43 -1.54 7.74
C HIS A 48 -7.09 -2.56 8.84
N LEU A 49 -6.14 -3.46 8.56
CA LEU A 49 -5.80 -4.62 9.39
C LEU A 49 -5.42 -4.22 10.82
N TYR A 50 -4.52 -3.24 10.97
CA TYR A 50 -4.10 -2.79 12.30
C TYR A 50 -5.29 -2.25 13.11
N HIS A 51 -6.13 -1.43 12.48
CA HIS A 51 -7.29 -0.83 13.15
C HIS A 51 -8.31 -1.89 13.57
N ALA A 52 -8.60 -2.87 12.72
CA ALA A 52 -9.47 -4.00 13.08
C ALA A 52 -8.97 -4.72 14.33
N LEU A 53 -7.70 -5.13 14.35
CA LEU A 53 -7.12 -5.88 15.46
C LEU A 53 -6.94 -5.04 16.74
N ALA A 54 -6.82 -3.72 16.60
CA ALA A 54 -6.70 -2.78 17.72
C ALA A 54 -8.06 -2.31 18.29
N GLY A 55 -9.18 -2.83 17.77
CA GLY A 55 -10.54 -2.50 18.20
C GLY A 55 -11.11 -1.19 17.62
N GLY A 56 -10.53 -0.71 16.53
CA GLY A 56 -11.07 0.40 15.73
C GLY A 56 -11.91 -0.08 14.56
N ASP A 57 -12.47 0.87 13.81
CA ASP A 57 -13.17 0.57 12.57
C ASP A 57 -12.16 0.21 11.45
N GLY A 58 -11.98 -1.10 11.28
CA GLY A 58 -11.10 -1.65 10.25
C GLY A 58 -11.79 -1.96 8.93
N GLY A 59 -13.13 -1.93 8.85
CA GLY A 59 -13.89 -2.49 7.72
C GLY A 59 -13.93 -4.02 7.66
N ILE A 60 -13.55 -4.70 8.75
CA ILE A 60 -13.73 -6.15 8.95
C ILE A 60 -14.05 -6.42 10.43
N PHE A 61 -14.85 -7.44 10.71
CA PHE A 61 -15.27 -7.78 12.07
C PHE A 61 -14.17 -8.48 12.87
N ALA A 62 -13.52 -7.78 13.81
CA ALA A 62 -12.61 -8.42 14.76
C ALA A 62 -13.18 -8.23 16.17
N PRO A 63 -13.75 -9.27 16.82
CA PRO A 63 -14.25 -9.12 18.17
C PRO A 63 -13.09 -8.93 19.18
N ALA A 64 -13.41 -8.47 20.38
CA ALA A 64 -12.48 -8.48 21.50
C ALA A 64 -11.99 -9.93 21.80
N PRO A 65 -10.79 -10.11 22.39
CA PRO A 65 -9.86 -9.09 22.84
C PRO A 65 -9.14 -8.34 21.70
N PHE A 66 -8.56 -7.17 22.01
CA PHE A 66 -7.83 -6.34 21.04
C PHE A 66 -6.35 -6.26 21.36
N ALA A 67 -5.53 -6.06 20.33
CA ALA A 67 -4.08 -5.99 20.44
C ALA A 67 -3.48 -4.83 19.62
N ARG A 68 -2.46 -4.18 20.17
CA ARG A 68 -1.81 -2.99 19.59
C ARG A 68 -0.33 -3.16 19.32
N THR A 69 0.28 -4.22 19.84
CA THR A 69 1.66 -4.62 19.59
C THR A 69 1.71 -5.68 18.49
N GLU A 70 2.88 -5.82 17.88
CA GLU A 70 3.11 -6.81 16.80
C GLU A 70 2.87 -8.23 17.31
N ARG A 71 3.40 -8.55 18.51
CA ARG A 71 3.20 -9.82 19.21
C ARG A 71 1.73 -10.11 19.48
N GLY A 72 1.02 -9.12 20.04
CA GLY A 72 -0.38 -9.29 20.37
C GLY A 72 -1.27 -9.47 19.15
N GLN A 73 -0.99 -8.73 18.06
CA GLN A 73 -1.75 -8.86 16.83
C GLN A 73 -1.50 -10.21 16.13
N LEU A 74 -0.28 -10.76 16.19
CA LEU A 74 -0.01 -12.12 15.70
C LEU A 74 -0.78 -13.17 16.50
N ALA A 75 -0.77 -13.08 17.83
CA ALA A 75 -1.57 -13.95 18.69
C ALA A 75 -3.07 -13.84 18.35
N ARG A 76 -3.54 -12.61 18.14
CA ARG A 76 -4.94 -12.35 17.81
C ARG A 76 -5.34 -12.90 16.45
N LEU A 77 -4.47 -12.81 15.44
CA LEU A 77 -4.72 -13.42 14.13
C LEU A 77 -4.93 -14.93 14.24
N ALA A 78 -4.08 -15.63 14.99
CA ALA A 78 -4.21 -17.07 15.20
C ALA A 78 -5.52 -17.44 15.91
N GLU A 79 -6.01 -16.61 16.85
CA GLU A 79 -7.30 -16.83 17.50
C GLU A 79 -8.49 -16.54 16.57
N LEU A 80 -8.39 -15.52 15.73
CA LEU A 80 -9.43 -15.15 14.77
C LEU A 80 -9.61 -16.22 13.70
N ASP A 81 -8.53 -16.84 13.24
CA ASP A 81 -8.59 -17.93 12.25
C ASP A 81 -9.42 -19.15 12.74
N GLU A 82 -9.60 -19.32 14.05
CA GLU A 82 -10.39 -20.41 14.64
C GLU A 82 -11.89 -20.08 14.78
N LEU A 83 -12.30 -18.82 14.54
CA LEU A 83 -13.69 -18.43 14.70
C LEU A 83 -14.59 -19.00 13.58
N PRO A 84 -15.85 -19.37 13.88
CA PRO A 84 -16.78 -19.89 12.88
C PRO A 84 -16.98 -19.00 11.65
N GLU A 85 -16.94 -17.68 11.84
CA GLU A 85 -17.09 -16.65 10.81
C GLU A 85 -15.93 -16.67 9.79
N TYR A 86 -14.80 -17.28 10.14
CA TYR A 86 -13.58 -17.33 9.33
C TYR A 86 -13.21 -18.73 8.84
N ARG A 87 -14.15 -19.69 8.91
CA ARG A 87 -13.93 -21.06 8.41
C ARG A 87 -13.58 -21.15 6.93
N GLU A 88 -14.00 -20.16 6.14
CA GLU A 88 -13.73 -20.09 4.70
C GLU A 88 -12.35 -19.48 4.39
N GLY A 89 -11.29 -20.16 4.83
CA GLY A 89 -9.90 -19.78 4.52
C GLY A 89 -9.23 -18.83 5.51
N GLY A 90 -9.83 -18.58 6.67
CA GLY A 90 -9.24 -17.80 7.74
C GLY A 90 -9.53 -16.30 7.67
N PHE A 91 -9.14 -15.58 8.72
CA PHE A 91 -9.29 -14.15 8.85
C PHE A 91 -8.52 -13.41 7.75
N ALA A 92 -7.37 -13.95 7.34
CA ALA A 92 -6.54 -13.34 6.30
C ALA A 92 -7.25 -13.28 4.93
N VAL A 93 -7.95 -14.34 4.54
CA VAL A 93 -8.73 -14.36 3.29
C VAL A 93 -9.88 -13.36 3.35
N ALA A 94 -10.60 -13.29 4.49
CA ALA A 94 -11.64 -12.30 4.70
C ALA A 94 -11.09 -10.86 4.68
N ALA A 95 -9.93 -10.60 5.29
CA ALA A 95 -9.25 -9.30 5.27
C ALA A 95 -8.85 -8.85 3.85
N PHE A 96 -8.63 -9.81 2.94
CA PHE A 96 -8.41 -9.54 1.53
C PHE A 96 -9.69 -9.40 0.70
N GLY A 97 -10.87 -9.49 1.31
CA GLY A 97 -12.16 -9.39 0.62
C GLY A 97 -12.64 -10.71 -0.01
N GLY A 98 -12.18 -11.86 0.52
CA GLY A 98 -12.61 -13.19 0.10
C GLY A 98 -11.69 -13.85 -0.93
N ALA A 99 -11.91 -15.16 -1.13
CA ALA A 99 -11.04 -16.01 -1.94
C ALA A 99 -10.92 -15.58 -3.40
N GLU A 100 -12.01 -15.09 -4.00
CA GLU A 100 -12.00 -14.61 -5.39
C GLU A 100 -11.05 -13.42 -5.55
N ARG A 101 -11.12 -12.44 -4.64
CA ARG A 101 -10.23 -11.27 -4.68
C ARG A 101 -8.78 -11.67 -4.42
N VAL A 102 -8.53 -12.61 -3.51
CA VAL A 102 -7.19 -13.19 -3.31
C VAL A 102 -6.65 -13.77 -4.61
N ALA A 103 -7.45 -14.55 -5.35
CA ALA A 103 -7.03 -15.13 -6.63
C ALA A 103 -6.72 -14.05 -7.69
N GLN A 104 -7.51 -12.98 -7.77
CA GLN A 104 -7.26 -11.85 -8.67
C GLN A 104 -5.94 -11.14 -8.33
N VAL A 105 -5.70 -10.85 -7.05
CA VAL A 105 -4.44 -10.24 -6.57
C VAL A 105 -3.25 -11.17 -6.83
N HIS A 106 -3.39 -12.46 -6.59
CA HIS A 106 -2.36 -13.46 -6.87
C HIS A 106 -2.01 -13.51 -8.36
N GLY A 107 -3.02 -13.52 -9.25
CA GLY A 107 -2.81 -13.48 -10.70
C GLY A 107 -2.03 -12.25 -11.14
N MET A 108 -2.45 -11.05 -10.72
CA MET A 108 -1.77 -9.80 -11.06
C MET A 108 -0.32 -9.74 -10.54
N LEU A 109 -0.08 -10.15 -9.29
CA LEU A 109 1.28 -10.20 -8.75
C LEU A 109 2.14 -11.28 -9.43
N GLY A 110 1.53 -12.38 -9.89
CA GLY A 110 2.16 -13.40 -10.72
C GLY A 110 2.67 -12.82 -12.05
N GLU A 111 1.82 -12.08 -12.77
CA GLU A 111 2.17 -11.42 -14.02
C GLU A 111 3.35 -10.44 -13.84
N LEU A 112 3.34 -9.64 -12.77
CA LEU A 112 4.44 -8.73 -12.43
C LEU A 112 5.73 -9.50 -12.15
N PHE A 113 5.66 -10.55 -11.32
CA PHE A 113 6.81 -11.37 -10.97
C PHE A 113 7.43 -12.08 -12.18
N GLU A 114 6.60 -12.69 -13.04
CA GLU A 114 7.04 -13.36 -14.27
C GLU A 114 7.68 -12.39 -15.27
N SER A 115 7.28 -11.11 -15.23
CA SER A 115 7.89 -10.04 -16.02
C SER A 115 9.15 -9.44 -15.40
N GLY A 116 9.62 -10.00 -14.27
CA GLY A 116 10.81 -9.52 -13.57
C GLY A 116 10.61 -8.20 -12.82
N VAL A 117 9.36 -7.79 -12.58
CA VAL A 117 9.04 -6.61 -11.76
C VAL A 117 9.20 -6.97 -10.29
N GLU A 118 10.06 -6.24 -9.61
CA GLU A 118 10.19 -6.37 -8.16
C GLU A 118 8.98 -5.79 -7.45
N CYS A 119 8.38 -6.54 -6.54
CA CYS A 119 7.27 -6.06 -5.71
C CYS A 119 7.71 -5.82 -4.27
N VAL A 120 7.30 -4.68 -3.71
CA VAL A 120 7.61 -4.24 -2.34
C VAL A 120 6.35 -3.73 -1.65
N VAL A 121 6.20 -3.99 -0.36
CA VAL A 121 5.17 -3.35 0.48
C VAL A 121 5.78 -2.15 1.24
N CYS A 122 5.11 -0.99 1.26
CA CYS A 122 5.39 0.12 2.18
C CYS A 122 4.11 0.54 2.89
N SER A 123 3.99 0.15 4.16
CA SER A 123 2.79 0.36 4.98
C SER A 123 3.12 1.10 6.28
N ARG A 124 2.08 1.67 6.89
CA ARG A 124 2.10 2.20 8.27
C ARG A 124 1.64 1.17 9.30
N GLY A 125 1.11 0.04 8.88
CA GLY A 125 0.75 -1.07 9.76
C GLY A 125 1.97 -1.75 10.38
N LEU A 126 1.72 -2.81 11.15
CA LEU A 126 2.78 -3.59 11.80
C LEU A 126 3.29 -4.69 10.87
N ALA A 127 4.61 -4.77 10.73
CA ALA A 127 5.27 -5.67 9.80
C ALA A 127 4.91 -7.15 10.02
N GLY A 128 4.92 -7.64 11.26
CA GLY A 128 4.58 -9.02 11.60
C GLY A 128 3.19 -9.43 11.14
N PRO A 129 2.12 -8.77 11.60
CA PRO A 129 0.75 -9.02 11.12
C PRO A 129 0.63 -8.95 9.59
N ILE A 130 1.21 -7.93 8.95
CA ILE A 130 1.19 -7.80 7.48
C ILE A 130 1.83 -9.04 6.82
N ARG A 131 3.02 -9.45 7.27
CA ARG A 131 3.73 -10.62 6.74
C ARG A 131 2.95 -11.90 6.97
N ARG A 132 2.38 -12.09 8.17
CA ARG A 132 1.56 -13.27 8.50
C ARG A 132 0.34 -13.36 7.59
N THR A 133 -0.38 -12.25 7.40
CA THR A 133 -1.55 -12.20 6.54
C THR A 133 -1.17 -12.47 5.09
N LEU A 134 -0.09 -11.87 4.56
CA LEU A 134 0.41 -12.14 3.21
C LEU A 134 0.82 -13.60 3.02
N ASP A 135 1.46 -14.21 4.01
CA ASP A 135 1.87 -15.62 3.94
C ASP A 135 0.67 -16.56 3.92
N HIS A 136 -0.32 -16.29 4.78
CA HIS A 136 -1.55 -17.08 4.85
C HIS A 136 -2.27 -17.11 3.49
N VAL A 137 -2.34 -15.99 2.78
CA VAL A 137 -2.95 -15.92 1.43
C VAL A 137 -1.99 -16.29 0.29
N GLY A 138 -0.79 -16.80 0.59
CA GLY A 138 0.18 -17.25 -0.42
C GLY A 138 0.84 -16.13 -1.23
N LEU A 139 0.82 -14.89 -0.75
CA LEU A 139 1.36 -13.72 -1.44
C LEU A 139 2.73 -13.28 -0.93
N LEU A 140 3.15 -13.66 0.29
CA LEU A 140 4.40 -13.16 0.88
C LEU A 140 5.62 -13.41 -0.01
N GLY A 141 5.71 -14.59 -0.64
CA GLY A 141 6.82 -14.95 -1.54
C GLY A 141 6.91 -14.10 -2.82
N ARG A 142 5.91 -13.25 -3.11
CA ARG A 142 5.94 -12.31 -4.24
C ARG A 142 6.61 -10.99 -3.90
N PHE A 143 6.88 -10.71 -2.62
CA PHE A 143 7.46 -9.44 -2.17
C PHE A 143 8.91 -9.62 -1.72
N THR A 144 9.81 -8.79 -2.23
CA THR A 144 11.21 -8.79 -1.78
C THR A 144 11.38 -8.16 -0.41
N HIS A 145 10.56 -7.14 -0.11
CA HIS A 145 10.61 -6.41 1.15
C HIS A 145 9.22 -5.96 1.62
N VAL A 146 9.05 -5.93 2.94
CA VAL A 146 7.92 -5.29 3.64
C VAL A 146 8.48 -4.20 4.54
N PHE A 147 8.37 -2.94 4.10
CA PHE A 147 8.69 -1.76 4.90
C PHE A 147 7.46 -1.36 5.70
N ALA A 148 7.47 -1.62 7.00
CA ALA A 148 6.35 -1.34 7.89
C ALA A 148 6.83 -0.93 9.29
N ASN A 149 5.90 -0.62 10.19
CA ASN A 149 6.24 -0.29 11.57
C ASN A 149 6.61 -1.55 12.36
N VAL A 150 7.53 -1.37 13.31
CA VAL A 150 8.10 -2.44 14.15
C VAL A 150 7.97 -2.04 15.61
N GLY A 151 7.41 -2.93 16.44
CA GLY A 151 7.30 -2.76 17.89
C GLY A 151 6.63 -1.45 18.28
N SER A 152 5.33 -1.31 17.96
CA SER A 152 4.49 -0.11 17.82
C SER A 152 4.68 1.11 18.75
N GLY A 153 5.49 1.09 19.80
CA GLY A 153 5.64 2.21 20.76
C GLY A 153 4.36 2.53 21.53
N VAL A 154 3.29 1.76 21.29
CA VAL A 154 1.99 1.88 21.93
C VAL A 154 2.00 1.03 23.19
N LYS A 155 1.31 1.52 24.23
CA LYS A 155 1.10 0.77 25.46
C LYS A 155 0.35 -0.54 25.16
N PRO A 156 0.86 -1.71 25.58
CA PRO A 156 0.15 -2.99 25.44
C PRO A 156 -1.22 -2.96 26.12
N THR A 157 -2.19 -3.71 25.60
CA THR A 157 -3.49 -3.93 26.24
C THR A 157 -3.37 -4.97 27.37
N ASP A 158 -4.42 -5.10 28.21
CA ASP A 158 -4.46 -6.11 29.28
C ASP A 158 -4.33 -7.53 28.71
N TYR A 159 -4.95 -7.78 27.56
CA TYR A 159 -4.79 -9.02 26.79
C TYR A 159 -3.31 -9.28 26.48
N GLU A 160 -2.59 -8.29 25.96
CA GLU A 160 -1.20 -8.44 25.56
C GLU A 160 -0.24 -8.62 26.74
N MET A 161 -0.57 -8.04 27.89
CA MET A 161 0.17 -8.23 29.14
C MET A 161 -0.05 -9.63 29.72
N ALA A 162 -1.25 -10.21 29.52
CA ALA A 162 -1.58 -11.56 29.95
C ALA A 162 -1.05 -12.66 29.00
N LEU A 163 -0.61 -12.30 27.79
CA LEU A 163 -0.07 -13.27 26.84
C LEU A 163 1.18 -13.98 27.39
N PRO A 164 1.22 -15.33 27.35
CA PRO A 164 2.41 -16.08 27.74
C PRO A 164 3.68 -15.61 27.02
N SER A 165 4.83 -15.78 27.66
CA SER A 165 6.14 -15.43 27.07
C SER A 165 6.47 -16.22 25.80
N HIS A 166 5.89 -17.42 25.64
CA HIS A 166 6.04 -18.26 24.45
C HIS A 166 5.16 -17.82 23.28
N MET A 167 4.24 -16.86 23.46
CA MET A 167 3.44 -16.29 22.37
C MET A 167 4.20 -15.17 21.64
N PRO A 168 4.05 -15.01 20.30
CA PRO A 168 3.16 -15.80 19.44
C PRO A 168 3.71 -17.21 19.21
N LYS A 169 2.89 -18.13 18.68
CA LYS A 169 3.30 -19.53 18.39
C LYS A 169 4.64 -19.55 17.65
N GLU A 170 5.43 -20.61 17.83
CA GLU A 170 6.78 -20.71 17.27
C GLU A 170 6.82 -20.46 15.75
N GLU A 171 5.82 -20.98 15.03
CA GLU A 171 5.61 -20.75 13.60
C GLU A 171 5.45 -19.26 13.23
N ASP A 172 4.81 -18.48 14.09
CA ASP A 172 4.53 -17.05 13.87
C ASP A 172 5.68 -16.15 14.30
N ARG A 173 6.61 -16.65 15.12
CA ARG A 173 7.80 -15.88 15.54
C ARG A 173 8.64 -15.46 14.35
N ARG A 174 8.60 -16.21 13.24
CA ARG A 174 9.31 -15.87 11.99
C ARG A 174 8.84 -14.56 11.35
N TYR A 175 7.65 -14.07 11.69
CA TYR A 175 7.13 -12.81 11.17
C TYR A 175 7.50 -11.61 12.02
N LEU A 176 7.87 -11.81 13.29
CA LEU A 176 8.27 -10.71 14.17
C LEU A 176 9.47 -9.99 13.57
N SER A 177 9.42 -8.67 13.62
CA SER A 177 10.49 -7.85 13.07
C SER A 177 11.67 -7.78 14.01
N GLU A 178 12.87 -7.90 13.46
CA GLU A 178 14.10 -7.73 14.23
C GLU A 178 14.28 -6.28 14.67
N PRO A 179 14.85 -6.03 15.87
CA PRO A 179 15.28 -4.70 16.27
C PRO A 179 16.22 -4.09 15.21
N GLY A 180 15.88 -2.90 14.71
CA GLY A 180 16.66 -2.24 13.65
C GLY A 180 16.17 -2.49 12.22
N SER A 181 15.13 -3.30 12.03
CA SER A 181 14.46 -3.47 10.74
C SER A 181 14.08 -2.12 10.12
N VAL A 182 14.26 -2.01 8.80
CA VAL A 182 14.01 -0.77 8.04
C VAL A 182 12.52 -0.42 8.06
N ARG A 183 12.19 0.74 8.63
CA ARG A 183 10.82 1.28 8.69
C ARG A 183 10.47 2.06 7.42
N CYS A 184 9.18 2.16 7.10
CA CYS A 184 8.68 2.98 5.97
C CYS A 184 8.95 4.49 6.20
N GLY A 185 9.27 4.92 7.43
CA GLY A 185 9.72 6.28 7.74
C GLY A 185 8.57 7.29 7.86
N PRO A 186 8.83 8.62 7.80
CA PRO A 186 7.83 9.64 8.08
C PRO A 186 6.81 9.84 6.94
N SER A 187 7.16 9.52 5.68
CA SER A 187 6.23 9.49 4.54
C SER A 187 6.60 8.37 3.57
N LYS A 188 5.60 7.75 2.95
CA LYS A 188 5.83 6.65 1.99
C LYS A 188 6.57 7.18 0.76
N GLY A 189 6.22 8.37 0.26
CA GLY A 189 6.91 8.99 -0.87
C GLY A 189 8.41 9.18 -0.67
N ARG A 190 8.87 9.50 0.56
CA ARG A 190 10.32 9.56 0.86
C ARG A 190 10.98 8.19 0.83
N ARG A 191 10.30 7.15 1.29
CA ARG A 191 10.81 5.77 1.22
C ARG A 191 10.88 5.29 -0.22
N VAL A 192 9.85 5.56 -1.03
CA VAL A 192 9.84 5.25 -2.47
C VAL A 192 11.00 5.96 -3.18
N ALA A 193 11.17 7.27 -2.99
CA ALA A 193 12.28 8.00 -3.59
C ALA A 193 13.65 7.46 -3.19
N ARG A 194 13.82 7.04 -1.93
CA ARG A 194 15.04 6.39 -1.45
C ARG A 194 15.26 5.04 -2.12
N LEU A 195 14.21 4.21 -2.23
CA LEU A 195 14.28 2.90 -2.86
C LEU A 195 14.69 3.01 -4.34
N LEU A 196 14.11 3.98 -5.08
CA LEU A 196 14.52 4.26 -6.46
C LEU A 196 16.01 4.61 -6.55
N LYS A 197 16.50 5.49 -5.66
CA LYS A 197 17.92 5.86 -5.59
C LYS A 197 18.82 4.67 -5.26
N GLU A 198 18.44 3.87 -4.25
CA GLU A 198 19.19 2.67 -3.81
C GLU A 198 19.33 1.64 -4.95
N ARG A 199 18.36 1.60 -5.88
CA ARG A 199 18.30 0.61 -6.97
C ARG A 199 18.70 1.15 -8.33
N GLY A 200 19.02 2.44 -8.44
CA GLY A 200 19.29 3.08 -9.73
C GLY A 200 18.09 3.05 -10.68
N ILE A 201 16.87 3.04 -10.15
CA ILE A 201 15.62 2.99 -10.91
C ILE A 201 15.12 4.40 -11.16
N THR A 202 14.73 4.70 -12.40
CA THR A 202 14.17 5.99 -12.77
C THR A 202 12.68 6.07 -12.45
N ARG A 203 12.12 7.29 -12.43
CA ARG A 203 10.71 7.51 -12.13
C ARG A 203 9.72 6.79 -13.07
N HIS A 204 10.16 6.46 -14.28
CA HIS A 204 9.32 5.85 -15.32
C HIS A 204 9.29 4.32 -15.24
N GLU A 205 10.24 3.73 -14.50
CA GLU A 205 10.38 2.29 -14.31
C GLU A 205 9.77 1.81 -12.99
N ALA A 206 9.10 2.71 -12.27
CA ALA A 206 8.50 2.40 -10.97
C ALA A 206 7.06 2.89 -10.88
N VAL A 207 6.23 2.12 -10.19
CA VAL A 207 4.85 2.47 -9.83
C VAL A 207 4.65 2.37 -8.33
N PHE A 208 3.91 3.32 -7.77
CA PHE A 208 3.44 3.29 -6.38
C PHE A 208 1.91 3.25 -6.35
N VAL A 209 1.35 2.29 -5.62
CA VAL A 209 -0.10 2.09 -5.49
C VAL A 209 -0.51 2.23 -4.04
N ASP A 210 -1.49 3.09 -3.78
CA ASP A 210 -1.93 3.47 -2.42
C ASP A 210 -3.37 4.01 -2.49
N ASP A 211 -4.15 3.84 -1.43
CA ASP A 211 -5.53 4.31 -1.31
C ASP A 211 -5.63 5.76 -0.81
N THR A 212 -4.55 6.28 -0.23
CA THR A 212 -4.53 7.56 0.46
C THR A 212 -4.02 8.67 -0.47
N PRO A 213 -4.87 9.66 -0.83
CA PRO A 213 -4.49 10.73 -1.76
C PRO A 213 -3.23 11.51 -1.34
N GLN A 214 -3.01 11.67 -0.03
CA GLN A 214 -1.85 12.36 0.51
C GLN A 214 -0.55 11.57 0.28
N GLU A 215 -0.57 10.25 0.45
CA GLU A 215 0.60 9.41 0.19
C GLU A 215 0.90 9.35 -1.31
N ILE A 216 -0.14 9.26 -2.16
CA ILE A 216 -0.02 9.41 -3.63
C ILE A 216 0.61 10.76 -4.01
N ALA A 217 0.12 11.86 -3.45
CA ALA A 217 0.66 13.19 -3.71
C ALA A 217 2.14 13.27 -3.30
N SER A 218 2.53 12.62 -2.20
CA SER A 218 3.91 12.59 -1.72
C SER A 218 4.87 11.83 -2.63
N ALA A 219 4.38 10.87 -3.41
CA ALA A 219 5.17 10.01 -4.30
C ALA A 219 5.18 10.47 -5.77
N ARG A 220 4.25 11.35 -6.18
CA ARG A 220 4.06 11.78 -7.58
C ARG A 220 5.32 12.37 -8.24
N GLY A 221 6.23 12.95 -7.46
CA GLY A 221 7.51 13.47 -7.97
C GLY A 221 8.58 12.40 -8.18
N ALA A 222 8.43 11.23 -7.55
CA ALA A 222 9.41 10.16 -7.54
C ALA A 222 9.12 9.06 -8.58
N CYS A 223 7.86 8.71 -8.82
CA CYS A 223 7.47 7.60 -9.69
C CYS A 223 6.07 7.79 -10.30
N ILE A 224 5.64 6.84 -11.13
CA ILE A 224 4.22 6.70 -11.54
C ILE A 224 3.39 6.36 -10.30
N THR A 225 2.18 6.88 -10.19
CA THR A 225 1.30 6.64 -9.03
C THR A 225 -0.09 6.21 -9.45
N ILE A 226 -0.66 5.21 -8.79
CA ILE A 226 -2.04 4.75 -8.97
C ILE A 226 -2.77 4.94 -7.64
N LEU A 227 -3.81 5.78 -7.65
CA LEU A 227 -4.72 5.92 -6.51
C LEU A 227 -5.78 4.81 -6.59
N VAL A 228 -5.85 3.97 -5.56
CA VAL A 228 -6.95 3.02 -5.36
C VAL A 228 -8.22 3.81 -5.10
N GLN A 229 -9.27 3.53 -5.87
CA GLN A 229 -10.55 4.21 -5.71
C GLN A 229 -11.62 3.20 -5.33
N PRO A 230 -12.51 3.55 -4.39
CA PRO A 230 -13.64 2.69 -4.13
C PRO A 230 -14.60 2.64 -5.32
N PRO A 231 -15.28 1.50 -5.56
CA PRO A 231 -16.37 1.41 -6.52
C PRO A 231 -17.39 2.52 -6.28
N GLN A 232 -17.95 3.07 -7.35
CA GLN A 232 -18.96 4.10 -7.25
C GLN A 232 -20.14 3.61 -6.39
N GLY A 233 -20.51 4.38 -5.37
CA GLY A 233 -21.60 4.05 -4.46
C GLY A 233 -21.23 3.09 -3.32
N GLN A 234 -19.98 2.66 -3.22
CA GLN A 234 -19.47 1.95 -2.04
C GLN A 234 -18.52 2.88 -1.28
N GLU A 235 -18.99 3.47 -0.18
CA GLU A 235 -18.11 4.21 0.75
C GLU A 235 -17.24 3.26 1.59
N SER A 236 -17.56 1.96 1.58
CA SER A 236 -16.88 0.96 2.39
C SER A 236 -15.59 0.46 1.76
N ALA A 237 -14.70 0.04 2.65
CA ALA A 237 -13.34 -0.37 2.38
C ALA A 237 -13.26 -1.42 1.27
N CYS A 238 -12.55 -1.09 0.19
CA CYS A 238 -12.14 -2.04 -0.82
C CYS A 238 -10.64 -1.84 -1.08
N GLY A 239 -9.93 -2.92 -1.31
CA GLY A 239 -8.58 -2.81 -1.85
C GLY A 239 -8.62 -2.56 -3.36
N MET A 240 -7.47 -2.64 -4.01
CA MET A 240 -7.37 -2.62 -5.48
C MET A 240 -8.37 -3.57 -6.12
N CYS A 241 -9.04 -3.10 -7.17
CA CYS A 241 -9.99 -3.84 -7.97
C CYS A 241 -9.49 -4.00 -9.42
N ALA A 242 -10.34 -4.50 -10.31
CA ALA A 242 -10.01 -4.72 -11.72
C ALA A 242 -9.41 -3.46 -12.38
N ARG A 243 -9.90 -2.27 -12.03
CA ARG A 243 -9.40 -1.00 -12.57
C ARG A 243 -7.90 -0.82 -12.29
N GLU A 244 -7.47 -0.93 -11.04
CA GLU A 244 -6.06 -0.72 -10.67
C GLU A 244 -5.16 -1.83 -11.23
N MET A 245 -5.64 -3.07 -11.23
CA MET A 245 -4.92 -4.21 -11.81
C MET A 245 -4.71 -4.02 -13.32
N ASP A 246 -5.71 -3.54 -14.06
CA ASP A 246 -5.59 -3.26 -15.49
C ASP A 246 -4.65 -2.09 -15.79
N LEU A 247 -4.62 -1.07 -14.91
CA LEU A 247 -3.63 0.01 -15.02
C LEU A 247 -2.20 -0.53 -14.85
N LEU A 248 -1.97 -1.44 -13.90
CA LEU A 248 -0.67 -2.10 -13.73
C LEU A 248 -0.28 -2.93 -14.95
N ARG A 249 -1.21 -3.71 -15.52
CA ARG A 249 -0.98 -4.48 -16.75
C ARG A 249 -0.62 -3.59 -17.94
N ARG A 250 -1.25 -2.42 -18.07
CA ARG A 250 -0.90 -1.46 -19.12
C ARG A 250 0.50 -0.88 -18.94
N LEU A 251 0.90 -0.60 -17.70
CA LEU A 251 2.28 -0.17 -17.40
C LEU A 251 3.29 -1.27 -17.72
N LEU A 252 2.94 -2.53 -17.45
CA LEU A 252 3.77 -3.69 -17.73
C LEU A 252 3.94 -3.93 -19.24
N ALA A 253 2.86 -3.81 -20.02
CA ALA A 253 2.89 -3.93 -21.49
C ALA A 253 3.67 -2.78 -22.17
N GLY A 254 3.92 -1.68 -21.46
CA GLY A 254 4.53 -0.48 -21.99
C GLY A 254 3.64 0.22 -23.04
N PRO A 255 4.19 1.18 -23.81
CA PRO A 255 3.53 1.72 -24.98
C PRO A 255 3.47 0.55 -25.95
N ALA A 256 2.31 -0.08 -26.06
CA ALA A 256 2.11 -1.17 -26.99
C ALA A 256 2.75 -0.79 -28.33
N HIS A 257 3.69 -1.64 -28.72
CA HIS A 257 4.08 -1.94 -30.07
C HIS A 257 2.81 -1.90 -30.93
N VAL A 258 2.48 -0.73 -31.48
CA VAL A 258 1.44 -0.62 -32.50
C VAL A 258 1.89 -1.63 -33.56
N PRO A 259 1.10 -2.69 -33.85
CA PRO A 259 1.45 -3.57 -34.93
C PRO A 259 1.62 -2.66 -36.13
N SER A 260 2.84 -2.60 -36.68
CA SER A 260 3.09 -1.79 -37.85
C SER A 260 2.01 -2.16 -38.85
N PRO A 261 1.23 -1.19 -39.38
CA PRO A 261 0.21 -1.52 -40.36
C PRO A 261 0.91 -2.33 -41.45
N CYS A 262 0.47 -3.57 -41.65
CA CYS A 262 0.98 -4.41 -42.74
C CYS A 262 0.91 -3.55 -44.00
N ARG A 263 2.08 -3.18 -44.54
CA ARG A 263 2.12 -2.46 -45.81
C ARG A 263 1.47 -3.38 -46.85
N PRO A 264 0.45 -2.91 -47.59
CA PRO A 264 -0.08 -3.64 -48.73
C PRO A 264 0.98 -3.83 -49.81
#